data_AF-A0A1R4EWF1-F1
#
_entry.id   AF-A0A1R4EWF1-F1
#
_cell.length_a   1.000
_cell.length_b   1.000
_cell.length_c   1.000
_cell.angle_alpha   90.00
_cell.angle_beta   90.00
_cell.angle_gamma   90.00
#
_symmetry.space_group_name_H-M   'P 1'
#
loop_
_entity.id
_entity.type
_entity.pdbx_description
1 polymer ?
#
loop_
_entity_poly.entity_id
_entity_poly.type
_entity_poly.pdbx_seq_one_letter_code
_entity_poly.pdbx_strand_id
1 'polypeptide(L)'
;MSKSRRVERPLKNAEYEIRFASTQARRGWTDLQATMRNALVDSWDFLTRSPLETTPTNYRLKDVLGTVMRGGESHERWQHKPTRQGDARIWFYVVGRVVYLEQVHTHHPNATK
;
A
#
# COMPACT_ATOMS: atom_id res chain seq x y z
N MET A 1 -24.79 -15.58 -26.56
CA MET A 1 -24.24 -15.71 -25.20
C MET A 1 -24.01 -14.33 -24.63
N SER A 2 -24.72 -13.95 -23.56
CA SER A 2 -24.49 -12.67 -22.86
C SER A 2 -23.08 -12.68 -22.27
N LYS A 3 -22.27 -11.65 -22.56
CA LYS A 3 -20.94 -11.49 -21.97
C LYS A 3 -21.07 -11.53 -20.44
N SER A 4 -20.46 -12.53 -19.81
CA SER A 4 -20.37 -12.58 -18.34
C SER A 4 -19.66 -11.32 -17.85
N ARG A 5 -20.27 -10.61 -16.89
CA ARG A 5 -19.67 -9.45 -16.24
C ARG A 5 -19.14 -9.88 -14.88
N ARG A 6 -17.94 -9.41 -14.55
CA ARG A 6 -17.35 -9.61 -13.21
C ARG A 6 -18.15 -8.79 -12.20
N VAL A 7 -18.52 -9.39 -11.08
CA VAL A 7 -19.12 -8.69 -9.94
C VAL A 7 -18.00 -7.98 -9.18
N GLU A 8 -18.17 -6.70 -8.90
CA GLU A 8 -17.24 -5.92 -8.07
C GLU A 8 -17.40 -6.29 -6.60
N ARG A 9 -16.29 -6.33 -5.85
CA ARG A 9 -16.33 -6.62 -4.41
C ARG A 9 -16.98 -5.44 -3.70
N PRO A 10 -18.11 -5.64 -2.99
CA PRO A 10 -18.67 -4.57 -2.16
C PRO A 10 -17.71 -4.26 -1.01
N LEU A 11 -17.50 -2.98 -0.74
CA LEU A 11 -16.71 -2.53 0.41
C LEU A 11 -17.59 -2.52 1.65
N LYS A 12 -17.09 -3.02 2.78
CA LYS A 12 -17.73 -2.78 4.07
C LYS A 12 -17.50 -1.33 4.47
N ASN A 13 -18.47 -0.68 5.13
CA ASN A 13 -18.32 0.70 5.60
C ASN A 13 -17.09 0.94 6.50
N ALA A 14 -16.60 -0.12 7.17
CA ALA A 14 -15.42 -0.05 8.02
C ALA A 14 -14.10 -0.35 7.28
N GLU A 15 -14.12 -0.74 6.01
CA GLU A 15 -12.90 -0.97 5.24
C GLU A 15 -12.28 0.35 4.80
N TYR A 16 -10.95 0.35 4.70
CA TYR A 16 -10.21 1.42 4.07
C TYR A 16 -10.26 1.27 2.55
N GLU A 17 -10.44 2.38 1.84
CA GLU A 17 -10.23 2.45 0.39
C GLU A 17 -8.74 2.60 0.10
N ILE A 18 -8.21 1.96 -0.95
CA ILE A 18 -6.87 2.26 -1.47
C ILE A 18 -6.95 3.19 -2.67
N ARG A 19 -6.11 4.23 -2.65
CA ARG A 19 -5.88 5.13 -3.79
C ARG A 19 -4.39 5.26 -4.08
N PHE A 20 -4.04 5.52 -5.33
CA PHE A 20 -2.68 5.88 -5.70
C PHE A 20 -2.45 7.37 -5.48
N ALA A 21 -1.41 7.73 -4.74
CA ALA A 21 -0.97 9.12 -4.59
C ALA A 21 -0.02 9.56 -5.71
N SER A 22 0.47 8.62 -6.52
CA SER A 22 1.42 8.90 -7.61
C SER A 22 1.33 7.89 -8.76
N THR A 23 1.74 8.31 -9.95
CA THR A 23 1.89 7.40 -11.11
C THR A 23 2.94 6.32 -10.85
N GLN A 24 3.98 6.63 -10.06
CA GLN A 24 5.02 5.66 -9.68
C GLN A 24 4.42 4.53 -8.83
N ALA A 25 3.60 4.84 -7.84
CA ALA A 25 2.92 3.84 -7.03
C ALA A 25 2.03 2.91 -7.89
N ARG A 26 1.30 3.48 -8.86
CA ARG A 26 0.48 2.70 -9.79
C ARG A 26 1.30 1.72 -10.64
N ARG A 27 2.46 2.16 -11.15
CA ARG A 27 3.38 1.31 -11.92
C ARG A 27 3.94 0.19 -11.04
N GLY A 28 4.53 0.52 -9.89
CA GLY A 28 5.08 -0.47 -8.97
C GLY A 28 4.03 -1.48 -8.48
N TRP A 29 2.80 -1.04 -8.23
CA TRP A 29 1.69 -1.95 -7.90
C TRP A 29 1.41 -2.95 -9.03
N THR A 30 1.39 -2.48 -10.28
CA THR A 30 1.21 -3.34 -11.45
C THR A 30 2.34 -4.35 -11.58
N ASP A 31 3.58 -3.94 -11.32
CA ASP A 31 4.76 -4.80 -11.36
C ASP A 31 4.75 -5.86 -10.24
N LEU A 32 4.35 -5.48 -9.02
CA LEU A 32 4.10 -6.43 -7.93
C LEU A 32 2.97 -7.39 -8.28
N GLN A 33 1.92 -6.93 -8.95
CA GLN A 33 0.80 -7.79 -9.35
C GLN A 33 1.24 -8.84 -10.38
N ALA A 34 2.19 -8.49 -11.25
CA ALA A 34 2.76 -9.40 -12.24
C ALA A 34 3.70 -10.44 -11.62
N THR A 35 4.44 -10.07 -10.57
CA THR A 35 5.54 -10.90 -10.03
C THR A 35 5.21 -11.62 -8.71
N MET A 36 4.33 -11.05 -7.88
CA MET A 36 4.03 -11.52 -6.53
C MET A 36 2.53 -11.39 -6.19
N ARG A 37 1.68 -11.87 -7.10
CA ARG A 37 0.22 -11.68 -7.03
C ARG A 37 -0.41 -12.08 -5.68
N ASN A 38 -0.07 -13.25 -5.13
CA ASN A 38 -0.69 -13.73 -3.90
C ASN A 38 -0.32 -12.85 -2.71
N ALA A 39 0.98 -12.51 -2.56
CA ALA A 39 1.42 -11.59 -1.51
C ALA A 39 0.77 -10.20 -1.65
N LEU A 40 0.55 -9.72 -2.88
CA LEU A 40 -0.13 -8.45 -3.11
C LEU A 40 -1.62 -8.49 -2.73
N VAL A 41 -2.29 -9.63 -2.90
CA VAL A 41 -3.66 -9.85 -2.40
C VAL A 41 -3.67 -9.77 -0.88
N ASP A 42 -2.74 -10.45 -0.21
CA ASP A 42 -2.63 -10.40 1.26
C ASP A 42 -2.32 -8.98 1.76
N SER A 43 -1.44 -8.24 1.07
CA SER A 43 -1.20 -6.83 1.34
C SER A 43 -2.46 -5.99 1.18
N TRP A 44 -3.27 -6.24 0.14
CA TRP A 44 -4.53 -5.52 -0.04
C TRP A 44 -5.51 -5.81 1.10
N ASP A 45 -5.68 -7.07 1.47
CA ASP A 45 -6.53 -7.48 2.58
C ASP A 45 -6.08 -6.89 3.93
N PHE A 46 -4.78 -6.76 4.15
CA PHE A 46 -4.25 -6.09 5.33
C PHE A 46 -4.54 -4.58 5.30
N LEU A 47 -4.22 -3.90 4.20
CA LEU A 47 -4.37 -2.45 4.07
C LEU A 47 -5.83 -1.98 4.08
N THR A 48 -6.78 -2.79 3.58
CA THR A 48 -8.23 -2.52 3.74
C THR A 48 -8.70 -2.63 5.18
N ARG A 49 -8.04 -3.45 6.01
CA ARG A 49 -8.56 -3.87 7.31
C ARG A 49 -7.92 -3.15 8.48
N SER A 50 -6.59 -3.14 8.53
CA SER A 50 -5.82 -2.63 9.66
C SER A 50 -4.49 -1.96 9.23
N PRO A 51 -4.52 -0.98 8.30
CA PRO A 51 -3.29 -0.39 7.75
C PRO A 51 -2.41 0.30 8.81
N LEU A 52 -2.98 0.71 9.95
CA LEU A 52 -2.26 1.39 11.04
C LEU A 52 -1.81 0.43 12.15
N GLU A 53 -1.97 -0.87 11.98
CA GLU A 53 -1.49 -1.86 12.93
C GLU A 53 0.02 -2.08 12.77
N THR A 54 0.79 -1.97 13.85
CA THR A 54 2.22 -2.24 13.82
C THR A 54 2.49 -3.74 13.90
N THR A 55 3.17 -4.29 12.91
CA THR A 55 3.56 -5.70 12.80
C THR A 55 5.00 -5.81 12.28
N PRO A 56 5.62 -7.01 12.28
CA PRO A 56 6.95 -7.19 11.69
C PRO A 56 7.03 -6.83 10.19
N THR A 57 5.90 -6.73 9.49
CA THR A 57 5.81 -6.36 8.07
C THR A 57 5.10 -5.04 7.85
N ASN A 58 4.59 -4.37 8.87
CA ASN A 58 3.92 -3.08 8.73
C ASN A 58 4.32 -2.14 9.86
N TYR A 59 5.01 -1.06 9.55
CA TYR A 59 5.51 -0.14 10.58
C TYR A 59 5.75 1.24 10.02
N ARG A 60 5.77 2.22 10.92
CA ARG A 60 6.09 3.61 10.61
C ARG A 60 7.55 3.75 10.25
N LEU A 61 7.83 4.54 9.21
CA LEU A 61 9.19 4.98 8.95
C LEU A 61 9.60 6.02 10.01
N LYS A 62 10.90 6.21 10.19
CA LYS A 62 11.47 7.09 11.21
C LYS A 62 12.19 8.26 10.57
N ASP A 63 12.50 9.24 11.41
CA ASP A 63 13.31 10.42 11.07
C ASP A 63 12.74 11.16 9.85
N VAL A 64 13.61 11.59 8.94
CA VAL A 64 13.24 12.34 7.74
C VAL A 64 12.32 11.58 6.78
N LEU A 65 12.25 10.25 6.90
CA LEU A 65 11.37 9.41 6.09
C LEU A 65 10.02 9.16 6.77
N GLY A 66 9.88 9.47 8.06
CA GLY A 66 8.67 9.21 8.83
C GLY A 66 7.49 10.10 8.46
N THR A 67 7.71 11.18 7.71
CA THR A 67 6.67 12.10 7.28
C THR A 67 6.68 12.32 5.77
N VAL A 68 5.49 12.60 5.21
CA VAL A 68 5.29 12.95 3.81
C VAL A 68 4.35 14.15 3.71
N MET A 69 4.70 15.12 2.85
CA MET A 69 3.87 16.29 2.57
C MET A 69 3.00 16.02 1.34
N ARG A 70 1.67 16.06 1.47
CA ARG A 70 0.71 15.90 0.36
C ARG A 70 -0.44 16.88 0.52
N GLY A 71 -0.76 17.62 -0.55
CA GLY A 71 -1.84 18.62 -0.51
C GLY A 71 -1.63 19.75 0.49
N GLY A 72 -0.39 20.04 0.90
CA GLY A 72 -0.08 21.05 1.92
C GLY A 72 -0.16 20.55 3.36
N GLU A 73 -0.47 19.27 3.58
CA GLU A 73 -0.53 18.65 4.90
C GLU A 73 0.58 17.61 5.09
N SER A 74 1.07 17.52 6.33
CA SER A 74 2.05 16.51 6.73
C SER A 74 1.33 15.27 7.24
N HIS A 75 1.72 14.11 6.73
CA HIS A 75 1.18 12.82 7.14
C HIS A 75 2.29 11.88 7.60
N GLU A 76 1.95 11.00 8.53
CA GLU A 76 2.83 9.91 8.96
C GLU A 76 2.99 8.89 7.81
N ARG A 77 4.23 8.59 7.45
CA ARG A 77 4.55 7.61 6.40
C ARG A 77 4.76 6.23 7.01
N TRP A 78 4.04 5.28 6.45
CA TRP A 78 4.09 3.87 6.79
C TRP A 78 4.78 3.06 5.72
N GLN A 79 5.40 1.95 6.13
CA GLN A 79 6.00 0.95 5.27
C GLN A 79 5.34 -0.41 5.53
N HIS A 80 4.81 -1.00 4.46
CA HIS A 80 4.35 -2.38 4.43
C HIS A 80 5.29 -3.24 3.57
N LYS A 81 5.64 -4.43 4.05
CA LYS A 81 6.38 -5.46 3.32
C LYS A 81 5.38 -6.54 2.88
N PRO A 82 5.16 -6.76 1.58
CA PRO A 82 4.27 -7.82 1.11
C PRO A 82 4.64 -9.22 1.61
N THR A 83 5.93 -9.45 1.87
CA THR A 83 6.41 -10.68 2.51
C THR A 83 7.45 -10.35 3.58
N ARG A 84 7.60 -11.23 4.57
CA ARG A 84 8.52 -11.01 5.70
C ARG A 84 9.99 -10.97 5.27
N GLN A 85 10.38 -11.82 4.33
CA GLN A 85 11.76 -11.96 3.86
C GLN A 85 12.03 -11.22 2.53
N GLY A 86 11.00 -10.73 1.84
CA GLY A 86 11.16 -10.07 0.56
C GLY A 86 11.62 -8.61 0.67
N ASP A 87 12.06 -8.10 -0.47
CA ASP A 87 12.64 -6.77 -0.61
C ASP A 87 11.63 -5.69 -0.99
N ALA A 88 10.49 -6.07 -1.56
CA ALA A 88 9.45 -5.12 -1.93
C ALA A 88 8.94 -4.30 -0.74
N ARG A 89 8.66 -3.02 -0.98
CA ARG A 89 8.10 -2.09 0.01
C ARG A 89 6.94 -1.32 -0.58
N ILE A 90 5.87 -1.20 0.18
CA ILE A 90 4.74 -0.32 -0.12
C ILE A 90 4.80 0.80 0.92
N TRP A 91 5.09 2.02 0.46
CA TRP A 91 5.02 3.20 1.30
C TRP A 91 3.66 3.86 1.13
N PHE A 92 3.03 4.21 2.24
CA PHE A 92 1.70 4.79 2.23
C PHE A 92 1.50 5.75 3.39
N TYR A 93 0.39 6.49 3.34
CA TYR A 93 -0.13 7.28 4.43
C TYR A 93 -1.66 7.15 4.45
N VAL A 94 -2.29 7.54 5.55
CA VAL A 94 -3.74 7.40 5.73
C VAL A 94 -4.38 8.75 5.98
N VAL A 95 -5.49 9.02 5.30
CA VAL A 95 -6.36 10.19 5.55
C VAL A 95 -7.80 9.69 5.69
N GLY A 96 -8.37 9.84 6.89
CA GLY A 96 -9.67 9.26 7.21
C GLY A 96 -9.68 7.73 7.01
N ARG A 97 -10.51 7.25 6.07
CA ARG A 97 -10.63 5.83 5.68
C ARG A 97 -9.98 5.54 4.33
N VAL A 98 -8.99 6.33 3.91
CA VAL A 98 -8.30 6.13 2.64
C VAL A 98 -6.81 5.90 2.89
N VAL A 99 -6.30 4.77 2.40
CA VAL A 99 -4.88 4.44 2.29
C VAL A 99 -4.36 4.96 0.96
N TYR A 100 -3.46 5.93 1.02
CA TYR A 100 -2.81 6.49 -0.15
C TYR A 100 -1.46 5.83 -0.37
N LEU A 101 -1.34 5.05 -1.44
CA LEU A 101 -0.08 4.44 -1.85
C LEU A 101 0.83 5.53 -2.45
N GLU A 102 1.86 5.88 -1.71
CA GLU A 102 2.81 6.93 -2.07
C GLU A 102 3.86 6.42 -3.06
N GLN A 103 4.51 5.32 -2.70
CA GLN A 103 5.50 4.63 -3.52
C GLN A 103 5.34 3.12 -3.35
N VAL A 104 5.53 2.39 -4.45
CA VAL A 104 5.52 0.93 -4.45
C VAL A 104 6.79 0.47 -5.12
N HIS A 105 7.62 -0.26 -4.38
CA HIS A 105 8.94 -0.71 -4.79
C HIS A 105 8.94 -2.23 -4.93
N THR A 106 9.46 -2.75 -6.05
CA THR A 106 9.65 -4.19 -6.29
C THR A 106 10.88 -4.76 -5.60
N HIS A 107 11.78 -3.88 -5.15
CA HIS A 107 13.01 -4.19 -4.42
C HIS A 107 13.17 -3.24 -3.24
N HIS A 108 14.21 -3.45 -2.44
CA HIS A 108 14.47 -2.63 -1.27
C HIS A 108 14.82 -1.20 -1.73
N PRO A 109 14.07 -0.16 -1.32
CA PRO A 109 14.43 1.19 -1.69
C PRO A 109 15.72 1.57 -0.98
N ASN A 110 16.64 2.20 -1.72
CA ASN A 110 17.93 2.65 -1.21
C ASN A 110 17.81 3.54 0.04
N ALA A 111 16.70 4.30 0.13
CA ALA A 111 16.41 5.18 1.25
C ALA A 111 16.28 4.46 2.61
N THR A 112 16.04 3.14 2.60
CA THR A 112 15.89 2.35 3.85
C THR A 112 16.80 1.13 3.90
N LYS A 113 17.75 1.05 2.96
CA LYS A 113 18.71 -0.07 2.88
C LYS A 113 19.61 -0.13 4.11
#